data_AF-A0AAE0W385-F1
#
_entry.id   AF-A0AAE0W385-F1
#
_cell.length_a   1.000
_cell.length_b   1.000
_cell.length_c   1.000
_cell.angle_alpha   90.00
_cell.angle_beta   90.00
_cell.angle_gamma   90.00
#
_symmetry.space_group_name_H-M   'P 1'
#
loop_
_entity.id
_entity.type
_entity.pdbx_description
1 polymer ?
#
loop_
_entity_poly.entity_id
_entity_poly.type
_entity_poly.pdbx_seq_one_letter_code
_entity_poly.pdbx_strand_id
1 'polypeptide(L)'
;PLDGSDMFQWFYTVNCNTEFLKHENEACPFCCRGINHHEYASECMPKKSYVMALIRRPGDTNYDWNYIQINTSCNCAIVRKARV
;
A
#
# COMPACT_ATOMS: atom_id res chain seq x y z
N PRO A 1 0.61 -19.48 -27.88
CA PRO A 1 1.89 -18.70 -27.90
C PRO A 1 1.60 -17.34 -28.52
N LEU A 2 1.72 -16.27 -27.74
CA LEU A 2 1.35 -14.93 -28.17
C LEU A 2 2.40 -14.41 -29.16
N ASP A 3 1.92 -14.09 -30.36
CA ASP A 3 2.68 -13.79 -31.56
C ASP A 3 3.35 -12.41 -31.47
N GLY A 4 4.69 -12.38 -31.47
CA GLY A 4 5.56 -11.34 -32.04
C GLY A 4 5.39 -9.86 -31.64
N SER A 5 4.52 -9.53 -30.70
CA SER A 5 4.29 -8.15 -30.23
C SER A 5 4.94 -7.96 -28.86
N ASP A 6 5.62 -6.84 -28.66
CA ASP A 6 6.13 -6.45 -27.35
C ASP A 6 4.95 -6.34 -26.38
N MET A 7 4.91 -7.25 -25.40
CA MET A 7 3.86 -7.30 -24.40
C MET A 7 4.26 -6.56 -23.14
N PHE A 8 3.39 -5.65 -22.68
CA PHE A 8 3.54 -4.97 -21.40
C PHE A 8 2.88 -5.76 -20.27
N GLN A 9 3.52 -5.79 -19.11
CA GLN A 9 2.91 -6.25 -17.86
C GLN A 9 2.34 -5.06 -17.11
N TRP A 10 1.04 -5.07 -16.84
CA TRP A 10 0.33 -4.02 -16.11
C TRP A 10 -0.05 -4.48 -14.71
N PHE A 11 0.00 -3.58 -13.74
CA PHE A 11 -0.37 -3.85 -12.36
C PHE A 11 -1.42 -2.84 -11.91
N TYR A 12 -2.51 -3.33 -11.33
CA TYR A 12 -3.48 -2.49 -10.66
C TYR A 12 -2.99 -2.21 -9.24
N THR A 13 -2.61 -0.97 -8.95
CA THR A 13 -2.10 -0.56 -7.64
C THR A 13 -3.02 0.43 -6.96
N VAL A 14 -3.14 0.35 -5.64
CA VAL A 14 -3.93 1.28 -4.82
C VAL A 14 -3.03 1.89 -3.75
N ASN A 15 -3.09 3.23 -3.59
CA ASN A 15 -2.36 3.95 -2.54
C ASN A 15 -3.33 4.71 -1.63
N CYS A 16 -2.85 5.07 -0.42
CA CYS A 16 -3.59 5.95 0.46
C CYS A 16 -3.58 7.38 -0.09
N ASN A 17 -4.73 8.02 -0.12
CA ASN A 17 -4.83 9.42 -0.54
C ASN A 17 -4.58 10.33 0.68
N THR A 18 -3.38 10.89 0.77
CA THR A 18 -2.95 11.71 1.91
C THR A 18 -3.57 13.11 1.94
N GLU A 19 -4.07 13.61 0.81
CA GLU A 19 -4.69 14.94 0.73
C GLU A 19 -6.06 14.97 1.42
N PHE A 20 -6.79 13.85 1.33
CA PHE A 20 -8.10 13.67 1.99
C PHE A 20 -7.99 13.13 3.41
N LEU A 21 -6.78 12.91 3.93
CA LEU A 21 -6.56 12.52 5.33
C LEU A 21 -6.69 13.71 6.29
N LYS A 22 -6.60 14.95 5.79
CA LYS A 22 -6.81 16.16 6.58
C LYS A 22 -8.22 16.19 7.14
N HIS A 23 -8.36 15.70 8.36
CA HIS A 23 -9.55 15.89 9.15
C HIS A 23 -9.63 17.34 9.64
N GLU A 24 -10.85 17.83 9.83
CA GLU A 24 -11.12 19.10 10.52
C GLU A 24 -10.57 19.11 11.95
N ASN A 25 -10.31 17.93 12.52
CA ASN A 25 -9.72 17.81 13.84
C ASN A 25 -8.23 18.18 13.82
N GLU A 26 -7.94 19.41 14.25
CA GLU A 26 -6.58 19.94 14.41
C GLU A 26 -5.69 19.08 15.32
N ALA A 27 -6.27 18.35 16.29
CA ALA A 27 -5.51 17.49 17.20
C ALA A 27 -5.03 16.18 16.55
N CYS A 28 -5.64 15.77 15.43
CA CYS A 28 -5.16 14.62 14.68
C CYS A 28 -5.48 14.72 13.18
N PRO A 29 -4.76 15.57 12.43
CA PRO A 29 -5.03 15.86 11.04
C PRO A 29 -4.70 14.70 10.08
N PHE A 30 -4.10 13.61 10.57
CA PHE A 30 -3.78 12.42 9.77
C PHE A 30 -4.33 11.12 10.37
N CYS A 31 -5.13 11.22 11.44
CA CYS A 31 -5.81 10.05 12.01
C CYS A 31 -6.72 9.43 10.96
N CYS A 32 -7.00 8.15 11.09
CA CYS A 32 -8.07 7.57 10.31
C CYS A 32 -9.42 8.13 10.75
N ARG A 33 -10.32 8.33 9.78
CA ARG A 33 -11.68 8.79 10.04
C ARG A 33 -12.43 7.86 11.00
N GLY A 34 -13.08 8.44 12.01
CA GLY A 34 -13.95 7.71 12.93
C GLY A 34 -13.24 6.99 14.09
N ILE A 35 -11.92 7.14 14.23
CA ILE A 35 -11.18 6.59 15.37
C ILE A 35 -11.25 7.53 16.57
N ASN A 36 -11.45 6.97 17.76
CA ASN A 36 -11.34 7.71 19.01
C ASN A 36 -9.88 8.12 19.27
N HIS A 37 -9.52 9.30 18.78
CA HIS A 37 -8.18 9.86 18.89
C HIS A 37 -7.74 10.20 20.33
N HIS A 38 -8.63 10.18 21.33
CA HIS A 38 -8.24 10.34 22.73
C HIS A 38 -7.56 9.09 23.29
N GLU A 39 -8.02 7.91 22.88
CA GLU A 39 -7.52 6.63 23.38
C GLU A 39 -6.56 5.92 22.41
N TYR A 40 -6.65 6.22 21.12
CA TYR A 40 -5.93 5.53 20.07
C TYR A 40 -5.15 6.50 19.19
N ALA A 41 -3.95 6.08 18.79
CA ALA A 41 -3.24 6.64 17.64
C ALA A 41 -3.61 5.82 16.41
N SER A 42 -3.83 6.48 15.27
CA SER A 42 -4.18 5.79 14.04
C SER A 42 -3.57 6.45 12.80
N GLU A 43 -3.32 5.64 11.77
CA GLU A 43 -2.72 6.09 10.52
C GLU A 43 -3.20 5.23 9.35
N CYS A 44 -3.55 5.86 8.22
CA CYS A 44 -3.90 5.17 6.99
C CYS A 44 -2.63 4.69 6.27
N MET A 45 -2.44 3.37 6.18
CA MET A 45 -1.26 2.75 5.57
C MET A 45 -1.65 1.85 4.39
N PRO A 46 -0.89 1.87 3.27
CA PRO A 46 -1.12 0.97 2.17
C PRO A 46 -0.77 -0.48 2.58
N LYS A 47 -1.65 -1.42 2.24
CA LYS A 47 -1.36 -2.85 2.37
C LYS A 47 -0.81 -3.41 1.07
N LYS A 48 0.15 -4.33 1.22
CA LYS A 48 0.81 -5.01 0.11
C LYS A 48 0.22 -6.38 -0.09
N SER A 49 0.10 -6.81 -1.34
CA SER A 49 -0.11 -8.20 -1.71
C SER A 49 0.96 -8.65 -2.70
N TYR A 50 1.03 -9.96 -2.92
CA TYR A 50 1.95 -10.55 -3.87
C TYR A 50 1.23 -10.88 -5.17
N VAL A 51 1.82 -10.52 -6.29
CA VAL A 51 1.36 -10.88 -7.64
C VAL A 51 2.50 -11.47 -8.43
N MET A 52 2.18 -12.36 -9.36
CA MET A 52 3.16 -12.92 -10.28
C MET A 52 3.56 -11.92 -11.35
N ALA A 53 4.86 -11.78 -11.58
CA ALA A 53 5.42 -10.96 -12.64
C ALA A 53 6.65 -11.64 -13.24
N LEU A 54 6.85 -11.46 -14.54
CA LEU A 54 8.10 -11.80 -15.21
C LEU A 54 9.12 -10.72 -14.87
N ILE A 55 10.14 -11.07 -14.09
CA ILE A 55 11.15 -10.15 -13.57
C ILE A 55 12.56 -10.63 -13.87
N ARG A 56 13.54 -9.75 -13.72
CA ARG A 56 14.96 -10.08 -13.76
C ARG A 56 15.62 -9.50 -12.52
N ARG A 57 16.24 -10.34 -11.68
CA ARG A 57 16.92 -9.86 -10.47
C ARG A 57 18.32 -9.32 -10.82
N PRO A 58 18.91 -8.47 -9.96
CA PRO A 58 20.30 -8.06 -10.11
C PRO A 58 21.22 -9.28 -10.17
N GLY A 59 22.01 -9.39 -11.24
CA GLY A 59 22.93 -10.52 -11.47
C GLY A 59 22.38 -11.65 -12.33
N ASP A 60 21.07 -11.73 -12.56
CA ASP A 60 20.49 -12.75 -13.44
C ASP A 60 20.71 -12.38 -14.91
N THR A 61 20.90 -13.40 -15.77
CA THR A 61 21.00 -13.21 -17.23
C THR A 61 19.65 -13.29 -17.92
N ASN A 62 18.70 -14.04 -17.34
CA ASN A 62 17.39 -14.34 -17.91
C ASN A 62 16.27 -13.76 -17.05
N TYR A 63 15.08 -13.63 -17.64
CA TYR A 63 13.86 -13.34 -16.90
C TYR A 63 13.27 -14.62 -16.32
N ASP A 64 12.67 -14.52 -15.14
CA ASP A 64 11.94 -15.61 -14.50
C ASP A 64 10.66 -15.07 -13.85
N TRP A 65 9.66 -15.93 -13.73
CA TRP A 65 8.41 -15.61 -13.07
C TRP A 65 8.63 -15.65 -11.56
N ASN A 66 8.37 -14.52 -10.90
CA ASN A 66 8.42 -14.46 -9.45
C ASN A 66 7.34 -13.57 -8.84
N TYR A 67 7.14 -13.71 -7.53
CA TYR A 67 6.24 -12.85 -6.79
C TYR A 67 6.89 -11.50 -6.53
N ILE A 68 6.18 -10.43 -6.87
CA ILE A 68 6.51 -9.06 -6.47
C ILE A 68 5.44 -8.54 -5.51
N GLN A 69 5.83 -7.60 -4.64
CA GLN A 69 4.88 -6.90 -3.78
C GLN A 69 4.33 -5.66 -4.49
N ILE A 70 3.02 -5.50 -4.49
CA ILE A 70 2.33 -4.28 -4.94
C ILE A 70 1.36 -3.78 -3.87
N ASN A 71 1.11 -2.48 -3.82
CA ASN A 71 0.10 -1.92 -2.94
C ASN A 71 -1.29 -2.18 -3.52
N THR A 72 -2.23 -2.70 -2.70
CA THR A 72 -3.55 -3.13 -3.17
C THR A 72 -4.74 -2.59 -2.38
N SER A 73 -4.51 -2.03 -1.19
CA SER A 73 -5.55 -1.32 -0.46
C SER A 73 -4.94 -0.25 0.46
N CYS A 74 -5.78 0.66 0.96
CA CYS A 74 -5.42 1.59 2.03
C CYS A 74 -6.24 1.24 3.28
N ASN A 75 -5.56 0.90 4.38
CA ASN A 75 -6.23 0.44 5.60
C ASN A 75 -5.77 1.28 6.80
N CYS A 76 -6.62 1.37 7.83
CA CYS A 76 -6.26 2.04 9.07
C CYS A 76 -5.46 1.12 10.00
N ALA A 77 -4.25 1.53 10.37
CA ALA A 77 -3.50 0.96 11.49
C ALA A 77 -3.86 1.70 12.78
N ILE A 78 -4.09 0.97 13.87
CA ILE A 78 -4.55 1.53 15.15
C ILE A 78 -3.69 0.96 16.28
N VAL A 79 -3.23 1.83 17.17
CA VAL A 79 -2.47 1.47 18.37
C VAL A 79 -3.10 2.19 19.56
N ARG A 80 -3.29 1.46 20.67
CA ARG A 80 -3.79 2.04 21.92
C ARG A 80 -2.70 2.92 22.54
N LYS A 81 -3.06 4.15 22.94
CA LYS A 81 -2.13 5.04 23.65
C LYS A 81 -1.81 4.45 25.02
N ALA A 82 -0.56 4.58 25.45
CA ALA A 82 -0.17 4.22 26.82
C ALA A 82 -0.96 5.10 27.80
N ARG A 83 -1.47 4.50 28.88
CA ARG A 83 -1.96 5.27 30.01
C ARG A 83 -0.74 5.84 30.73
N VAL A 84 -0.56 7.14 30.64
CA VAL A 84 0.37 7.90 31.50
C VAL A 84 -0.29 8.08 32.85
#